data_AF-A0A937DKJ1-F1
#
_entry.id   AF-A0A937DKJ1-F1
#
_cell.length_a   1.000
_cell.length_b   1.000
_cell.length_c   1.000
_cell.angle_alpha   90.00
_cell.angle_beta   90.00
_cell.angle_gamma   90.00
#
_symmetry.space_group_name_H-M   'P 1'
#
loop_
_entity.id
_entity.type
_entity.pdbx_description
1 polymer ?
#
loop_
_entity_poly.entity_id
_entity_poly.type
_entity_poly.pdbx_seq_one_letter_code
_entity_poly.pdbx_strand_id
1 'polypeptide(L)'
;MKKQFILYLALITSLTNCTTLTTTRTVDIDPIVKYGVISEPIIAEVKIGEEKVVGEYSIKNRLFNSNKEYAENMAISDAIQKVDADYMVQPTFDIQRKQKLTTVKVEGFPGYYEKFRPMEAADTAIFKYGNQYPQANIIEPSTVQEDVESRRQRRKLGIITGSVVLATLLLLITGAF
;
A
#
# COMPACT_ATOMS: atom_id res chain seq x y z
N MET A 1 -5.32 9.53 62.99
CA MET A 1 -6.00 9.04 61.77
C MET A 1 -6.81 10.12 61.03
N LYS A 2 -7.46 11.09 61.71
CA LYS A 2 -8.25 12.16 61.03
C LYS A 2 -7.46 13.13 60.12
N LYS A 3 -6.20 13.44 60.46
CA LYS A 3 -5.36 14.37 59.66
C LYS A 3 -4.91 13.80 58.31
N GLN A 4 -4.75 12.47 58.21
CA GLN A 4 -4.40 11.82 56.95
C GLN A 4 -5.59 11.72 56.00
N PHE A 5 -6.81 11.58 56.53
CA PHE A 5 -8.04 11.54 55.73
C PHE A 5 -8.34 12.88 55.03
N ILE A 6 -8.05 14.00 55.70
CA ILE A 6 -8.21 15.35 55.13
C ILE A 6 -7.23 15.58 53.99
N LEU A 7 -6.01 15.02 54.08
CA LEU A 7 -4.98 15.15 53.06
C LEU A 7 -5.31 14.34 51.80
N TYR A 8 -5.91 13.15 51.97
CA TYR A 8 -6.41 12.35 50.84
C TYR A 8 -7.62 13.01 50.17
N LEU A 9 -8.54 13.61 50.92
CA LEU A 9 -9.71 14.30 50.36
C LEU A 9 -9.31 15.54 49.54
N ALA A 10 -8.31 16.29 50.00
CA ALA A 10 -7.78 17.45 49.27
C ALA A 10 -6.99 17.08 48.00
N LEU A 11 -6.41 15.87 47.94
CA LEU A 11 -5.69 15.38 46.77
C LEU A 11 -6.65 14.94 45.64
N ILE A 12 -7.84 14.45 45.99
CA ILE A 12 -8.81 13.97 45.00
C ILE A 12 -9.54 15.13 44.32
N THR A 13 -9.73 16.26 45.01
CA THR A 13 -10.46 17.42 44.46
C THR A 13 -9.60 18.34 43.57
N SER A 14 -8.28 18.16 43.52
CA SER A 14 -7.38 18.98 42.70
C SER A 14 -7.21 18.49 41.26
N LEU A 15 -7.73 17.30 40.93
CA LEU A 15 -7.60 16.68 39.60
C LEU A 15 -8.74 17.02 38.62
N THR A 16 -9.74 17.81 39.02
CA THR A 16 -10.98 18.02 38.24
C THR A 16 -10.96 19.20 37.26
N ASN A 17 -9.89 20.00 37.19
CA ASN A 17 -9.82 21.15 36.28
C ASN A 17 -8.81 20.93 35.14
N CYS A 18 -9.18 20.05 34.21
CA CYS A 18 -8.51 19.93 32.91
C CYS A 18 -9.51 20.31 31.82
N THR A 19 -9.73 21.61 31.62
CA THR A 19 -10.47 22.11 30.45
C THR A 19 -9.57 22.02 29.24
N THR A 20 -9.88 21.11 28.32
CA THR A 20 -9.17 20.99 27.03
C THR A 20 -9.46 22.24 26.19
N LEU A 21 -8.46 23.11 26.02
CA LEU A 21 -8.48 24.17 25.02
C LEU A 21 -8.45 23.55 23.62
N THR A 22 -9.61 23.42 23.00
CA THR A 22 -9.73 23.08 21.58
C THR A 22 -9.42 24.31 20.74
N THR A 23 -8.15 24.51 20.38
CA THR A 23 -7.79 25.43 19.29
C THR A 23 -8.29 24.85 17.97
N THR A 24 -9.41 25.37 17.47
CA THR A 24 -9.88 25.12 16.11
C THR A 24 -8.94 25.84 15.13
N ARG A 25 -7.99 25.09 14.57
CA ARG A 25 -7.30 25.51 13.34
C ARG A 25 -8.25 25.30 12.17
N THR A 26 -8.86 26.37 11.70
CA THR A 26 -9.50 26.39 10.38
C THR A 26 -8.38 26.37 9.34
N VAL A 27 -8.13 25.21 8.76
CA VAL A 27 -7.34 25.11 7.54
C VAL A 27 -8.28 25.49 6.42
N ASP A 28 -7.88 26.43 5.57
CA ASP A 28 -8.57 26.66 4.32
C ASP A 28 -8.25 25.45 3.44
N ILE A 29 -9.22 24.55 3.31
CA ILE A 29 -9.12 23.36 2.47
C ILE A 29 -9.73 23.77 1.16
N ASP A 30 -8.91 24.12 0.17
CA ASP A 30 -9.38 24.32 -1.19
C ASP A 30 -9.69 22.92 -1.76
N PRO A 31 -10.97 22.54 -1.90
CA PRO A 31 -11.30 21.20 -2.37
C PRO A 31 -10.90 21.12 -3.84
N ILE A 32 -10.10 20.11 -4.19
CA ILE A 32 -9.80 19.79 -5.59
C ILE A 32 -11.14 19.55 -6.28
N VAL A 33 -11.60 20.55 -7.02
CA VAL A 33 -12.84 20.47 -7.79
C VAL A 33 -12.71 19.29 -8.75
N LYS A 34 -13.79 18.50 -8.86
CA LYS A 34 -13.93 17.25 -9.63
C LYS A 34 -13.43 17.29 -11.08
N TYR A 35 -13.12 18.47 -11.62
CA TYR A 35 -12.49 18.66 -12.93
C TYR A 35 -10.97 18.51 -12.93
N GLY A 36 -10.37 18.18 -11.78
CA GLY A 36 -8.96 17.79 -11.68
C GLY A 36 -8.00 18.95 -11.89
N VAL A 37 -6.80 18.81 -11.36
CA VAL A 37 -5.68 19.63 -11.83
C VAL A 37 -5.54 19.33 -13.33
N ILE A 38 -5.81 20.31 -14.19
CA ILE A 38 -5.52 20.21 -15.62
C ILE A 38 -3.99 20.21 -15.71
N SER A 39 -3.41 19.02 -15.73
CA SER A 39 -2.00 18.81 -15.96
C SER A 39 -1.79 18.65 -17.46
N GLU A 40 -0.83 19.38 -18.00
CA GLU A 40 -0.35 19.12 -19.35
C GLU A 40 0.34 17.75 -19.34
N PRO A 41 -0.09 16.80 -20.19
CA PRO A 41 0.55 15.50 -20.22
C PRO A 41 1.98 15.64 -20.72
N ILE A 42 2.90 14.91 -20.08
CA ILE A 42 4.29 14.80 -20.51
C ILE A 42 4.37 13.62 -21.47
N ILE A 43 4.99 13.85 -22.62
CA ILE A 43 5.26 12.84 -23.64
C ILE A 43 6.72 12.43 -23.51
N ALA A 44 6.97 11.13 -23.56
CA ALA A 44 8.29 10.56 -23.69
C ALA A 44 8.44 9.92 -25.07
N GLU A 45 9.59 10.13 -25.70
CA GLU A 45 10.03 9.27 -26.79
C GLU A 45 10.39 7.90 -26.23
N VAL A 46 10.22 6.86 -27.04
CA VAL A 46 10.56 5.49 -26.67
C VAL A 46 11.68 5.03 -27.56
N LYS A 47 12.78 4.59 -26.94
CA LYS A 47 13.82 3.83 -27.61
C LYS A 47 13.67 2.36 -27.28
N ILE A 48 13.64 1.51 -28.31
CA ILE A 48 13.55 0.05 -28.18
C ILE A 48 14.93 -0.52 -28.48
N GLY A 49 15.44 -1.36 -27.59
CA GLY A 49 16.69 -2.09 -27.81
C GLY A 49 16.54 -3.14 -28.90
N GLU A 50 17.62 -3.38 -29.65
CA GLU A 50 17.62 -4.31 -30.80
C GLU A 50 17.70 -5.78 -30.37
N GLU A 51 18.26 -6.05 -29.20
CA GLU A 51 18.47 -7.40 -28.69
C GLU A 51 17.40 -7.78 -27.66
N LYS A 52 16.96 -9.03 -27.71
CA LYS A 52 16.05 -9.58 -26.70
C LYS A 52 16.78 -9.78 -25.39
N VAL A 53 16.11 -9.44 -24.30
CA VAL A 53 16.53 -9.71 -22.93
C VAL A 53 15.70 -10.83 -22.33
N VAL A 54 16.33 -11.61 -21.45
CA VAL A 54 15.72 -12.79 -20.85
C VAL A 54 15.71 -12.67 -19.33
N GLY A 55 14.54 -12.91 -18.75
CA GLY A 55 14.32 -12.98 -17.31
C GLY A 55 13.73 -14.31 -16.87
N GLU A 56 13.95 -14.66 -15.62
CA GLU A 56 13.44 -15.90 -15.03
C GLU A 56 12.97 -15.69 -13.59
N TYR A 57 11.86 -16.34 -13.24
CA TYR A 57 11.40 -16.42 -11.85
C TYR A 57 10.81 -17.80 -11.54
N SER A 58 11.20 -18.37 -10.40
CA SER A 58 10.68 -19.66 -9.92
C SER A 58 9.80 -19.50 -8.69
N ILE A 59 8.62 -20.13 -8.72
CA ILE A 59 7.66 -20.15 -7.61
C ILE A 59 7.20 -21.58 -7.32
N LYS A 60 6.82 -21.88 -6.07
CA LYS A 60 6.23 -23.18 -5.71
C LYS A 60 4.94 -23.43 -6.50
N ASN A 61 4.77 -24.65 -7.02
CA ASN A 61 3.61 -25.04 -7.84
C ASN A 61 2.26 -24.68 -7.22
N ARG A 62 2.11 -24.91 -5.91
CA ARG A 62 0.88 -24.60 -5.16
C ARG A 62 0.50 -23.11 -5.23
N LEU A 63 1.48 -22.23 -5.32
CA LEU A 63 1.28 -20.78 -5.33
C LEU A 63 1.13 -20.21 -6.74
N PHE A 64 1.47 -20.97 -7.79
CA PHE A 64 1.50 -20.45 -9.16
C PHE A 64 0.11 -20.07 -9.67
N ASN A 65 -0.90 -20.92 -9.51
CA ASN A 65 -2.22 -20.66 -10.08
C ASN A 65 -2.89 -19.40 -9.50
N SER A 66 -2.63 -19.08 -8.23
CA SER A 66 -3.16 -17.89 -7.56
C SER A 66 -2.30 -16.64 -7.76
N ASN A 67 -1.06 -16.79 -8.24
CA ASN A 67 -0.08 -15.71 -8.35
C ASN A 67 0.63 -15.72 -9.72
N LYS A 68 -0.09 -16.10 -10.78
CA LYS A 68 0.47 -16.23 -12.12
C LYS A 68 1.02 -14.89 -12.61
N GLU A 69 0.21 -13.85 -12.53
CA GLU A 69 0.58 -12.48 -12.93
C GLU A 69 1.78 -11.96 -12.13
N TYR A 70 1.80 -12.21 -10.82
CA TYR A 70 2.97 -11.88 -9.99
C TYR A 70 4.24 -12.60 -10.48
N ALA A 71 4.15 -13.90 -10.78
CA ALA A 71 5.31 -14.65 -11.27
C ALA A 71 5.79 -14.16 -12.65
N GLU A 72 4.87 -13.78 -13.54
CA GLU A 72 5.17 -13.16 -14.83
C GLU A 72 5.86 -11.80 -14.64
N ASN A 73 5.31 -10.92 -13.79
CA ASN A 73 5.89 -9.61 -13.48
C ASN A 73 7.28 -9.71 -12.83
N MET A 74 7.51 -10.71 -11.97
CA MET A 74 8.83 -10.96 -11.39
C MET A 74 9.85 -11.41 -12.44
N ALA A 75 9.44 -12.23 -13.41
CA ALA A 75 10.30 -12.61 -14.53
C ALA A 75 10.62 -11.40 -15.43
N ILE A 76 9.64 -10.51 -15.69
CA ILE A 76 9.90 -9.25 -16.41
C ILE A 76 10.89 -8.38 -15.62
N SER A 77 10.67 -8.23 -14.32
CA SER A 77 11.52 -7.43 -13.43
C SER A 77 12.98 -7.91 -13.47
N ASP A 78 13.20 -9.23 -13.42
CA ASP A 78 14.52 -9.82 -13.58
C ASP A 78 15.15 -9.53 -14.96
N ALA A 79 14.35 -9.53 -16.04
CA ALA A 79 14.82 -9.21 -17.39
C ALA A 79 15.26 -7.74 -17.52
N ILE A 80 14.41 -6.81 -17.09
CA ILE A 80 14.66 -5.37 -17.27
C ILE A 80 15.78 -4.85 -16.35
N GLN A 81 15.91 -5.40 -15.14
CA GLN A 81 16.99 -5.02 -14.21
C GLN A 81 18.39 -5.36 -14.74
N LYS A 82 18.52 -6.42 -15.55
CA LYS A 82 19.80 -6.83 -16.13
C LYS A 82 20.36 -5.81 -17.13
N VAL A 83 19.49 -4.99 -17.73
CA VAL A 83 19.84 -4.03 -18.79
C VAL A 83 19.41 -2.60 -18.46
N ASP A 84 19.02 -2.35 -17.21
CA ASP A 84 18.55 -1.06 -16.70
C ASP A 84 17.45 -0.43 -17.57
N ALA A 85 16.51 -1.26 -18.04
CA ALA A 85 15.40 -0.82 -18.87
C ALA A 85 14.18 -0.41 -18.04
N ASP A 86 13.41 0.54 -18.54
CA ASP A 86 12.20 1.04 -17.86
C ASP A 86 11.04 0.06 -17.96
N TYR A 87 10.90 -0.59 -19.12
CA TYR A 87 9.85 -1.56 -19.38
C TYR A 87 10.26 -2.55 -20.47
N MET A 88 9.43 -3.57 -20.70
CA MET A 88 9.67 -4.59 -21.72
C MET A 88 8.59 -4.58 -22.80
N VAL A 89 9.01 -4.60 -24.05
CA VAL A 89 8.18 -4.61 -25.25
C VAL A 89 8.01 -6.06 -25.73
N GLN A 90 6.78 -6.43 -26.06
CA GLN A 90 6.41 -7.77 -26.57
C GLN A 90 6.92 -8.93 -25.69
N PRO A 91 6.55 -8.97 -24.40
CA PRO A 91 6.94 -10.07 -23.52
C PRO A 91 6.34 -11.40 -24.01
N THR A 92 7.19 -12.41 -24.15
CA THR A 92 6.79 -13.79 -24.47
C THR A 92 7.19 -14.70 -23.32
N PHE A 93 6.22 -15.42 -22.75
CA PHE A 93 6.44 -16.27 -21.58
C PHE A 93 6.54 -17.75 -21.96
N ASP A 94 7.55 -18.42 -21.39
CA ASP A 94 7.65 -19.89 -21.35
C ASP A 94 7.53 -20.36 -19.90
N ILE A 95 6.49 -21.14 -19.61
CA ILE A 95 6.15 -21.58 -18.25
C ILE A 95 6.41 -23.09 -18.15
N GLN A 96 7.46 -23.45 -17.42
CA GLN A 96 7.86 -24.83 -17.20
C GLN A 96 7.51 -25.28 -15.77
N ARG A 97 6.68 -26.32 -15.64
CA ARG A 97 6.37 -26.95 -14.35
C ARG A 97 7.24 -28.18 -14.14
N LYS A 98 8.08 -28.18 -13.11
CA LYS A 98 8.96 -29.30 -12.75
C LYS A 98 8.87 -29.60 -11.26
N GLN A 99 8.52 -30.85 -10.94
CA GLN A 99 8.44 -31.35 -9.56
C GLN A 99 7.57 -30.48 -8.62
N LYS A 100 8.21 -29.59 -7.84
CA LYS A 100 7.59 -28.70 -6.84
C LYS A 100 7.63 -27.21 -7.24
N LEU A 101 8.29 -26.86 -8.35
CA LEU A 101 8.52 -25.49 -8.80
C LEU A 101 7.98 -25.26 -10.22
N THR A 102 7.33 -24.12 -10.41
CA THR A 102 7.00 -23.57 -11.71
C THR A 102 8.02 -22.48 -12.00
N THR A 103 8.68 -22.58 -13.14
CA THR A 103 9.63 -21.58 -13.63
C THR A 103 8.97 -20.82 -14.76
N VAL A 104 8.92 -19.50 -14.64
CA VAL A 104 8.48 -18.59 -15.68
C VAL A 104 9.71 -17.97 -16.29
N LYS A 105 9.94 -18.21 -17.58
CA LYS A 105 10.92 -17.51 -18.39
C LYS A 105 10.21 -16.49 -19.24
N VAL A 106 10.82 -15.33 -19.42
CA VAL A 106 10.30 -14.30 -20.31
C VAL A 106 11.40 -13.82 -21.23
N GLU A 107 11.05 -13.59 -22.49
CA GLU A 107 11.89 -12.90 -23.46
C GLU A 107 11.14 -11.72 -24.08
N GLY A 108 11.85 -10.63 -24.36
CA GLY A 108 11.27 -9.43 -24.97
C GLY A 108 12.33 -8.39 -25.28
N PHE A 109 11.95 -7.28 -25.89
CA PHE A 109 12.89 -6.19 -26.17
C PHE A 109 12.85 -5.15 -25.04
N PRO A 110 14.00 -4.63 -24.58
CA PRO A 110 14.01 -3.59 -23.57
C PRO A 110 13.55 -2.25 -24.15
N GLY A 111 12.71 -1.54 -23.40
CA GLY A 111 12.23 -0.20 -23.73
C GLY A 111 12.78 0.83 -22.75
N TYR A 112 13.17 1.98 -23.29
CA TYR A 112 13.71 3.12 -22.54
C TYR A 112 12.91 4.37 -22.86
N TYR A 113 12.53 5.13 -21.84
CA TYR A 113 11.96 6.45 -22.00
C TYR A 113 13.07 7.48 -22.22
N GLU A 114 12.97 8.23 -23.31
CA GLU A 114 13.89 9.31 -23.65
C GLU A 114 13.12 10.62 -23.87
N LYS A 115 13.80 11.76 -23.67
CA LYS A 115 13.32 13.10 -24.03
C LYS A 115 11.88 13.42 -23.59
N PHE A 116 11.66 13.42 -22.28
CA PHE A 116 10.42 13.91 -21.69
C PHE A 116 10.18 15.38 -22.06
N ARG A 117 9.03 15.66 -22.70
CA ARG A 117 8.63 17.03 -23.09
C ARG A 117 7.13 17.25 -22.87
N PRO A 118 6.68 18.49 -22.65
CA PRO A 118 5.25 18.79 -22.64
C PRO A 118 4.62 18.45 -24.00
N MET A 119 3.35 18.05 -23.98
CA MET A 119 2.58 17.79 -25.18
C MET A 119 2.43 19.07 -26.03
N GLU A 120 2.71 18.94 -27.31
CA GLU A 120 2.48 20.01 -28.30
C GLU A 120 1.18 19.74 -29.08
N ALA A 121 0.64 20.78 -29.72
CA ALA A 121 -0.59 20.66 -30.51
C ALA A 121 -0.49 19.57 -31.62
N ALA A 122 0.72 19.34 -32.15
CA ALA A 122 0.99 18.30 -33.15
C ALA A 122 0.77 16.86 -32.62
N ASP A 123 0.97 16.62 -31.32
CA ASP A 123 0.85 15.29 -30.71
C ASP A 123 -0.61 14.86 -30.48
N THR A 124 -1.55 15.80 -30.61
CA THR A 124 -2.98 15.56 -30.40
C THR A 124 -3.52 14.40 -31.24
N ALA A 125 -2.97 14.19 -32.44
CA ALA A 125 -3.37 13.09 -33.31
C ALA A 125 -3.01 11.72 -32.67
N ILE A 126 -1.81 11.58 -32.11
CA ILE A 126 -1.31 10.32 -31.53
C ILE A 126 -2.19 9.92 -30.34
N PHE A 127 -2.55 10.87 -29.47
CA PHE A 127 -3.44 10.58 -28.33
C PHE A 127 -4.86 10.20 -28.75
N LYS A 128 -5.40 10.80 -29.82
CA LYS A 128 -6.74 10.45 -30.34
C LYS A 128 -6.81 9.00 -30.83
N TYR A 129 -5.72 8.48 -31.43
CA TYR A 129 -5.66 7.11 -31.92
C TYR A 129 -5.17 6.11 -30.86
N GLY A 130 -4.27 6.51 -29.96
CA GLY A 130 -3.70 5.64 -28.91
C GLY A 130 -4.71 5.14 -27.88
N ASN A 131 -5.75 5.94 -27.59
CA ASN A 131 -6.81 5.58 -26.64
C ASN A 131 -7.82 4.55 -27.21
N GLN A 132 -7.67 4.09 -28.45
CA GLN A 132 -8.55 3.08 -29.05
C GLN A 132 -8.17 1.64 -28.70
N TYR A 133 -6.97 1.42 -28.14
CA TYR A 133 -6.57 0.10 -27.65
C TYR A 133 -7.02 -0.05 -26.18
N PRO A 134 -7.73 -1.14 -25.82
CA PRO A 134 -8.10 -1.39 -24.45
C PRO A 134 -6.82 -1.50 -23.62
N GLN A 135 -6.59 -0.51 -22.76
CA GLN A 135 -5.57 -0.59 -21.73
C GLN A 135 -5.87 -1.83 -20.90
N ALA A 136 -4.87 -2.68 -20.66
CA ALA A 136 -5.00 -3.76 -19.70
C ALA A 136 -5.52 -3.14 -18.40
N ASN A 137 -6.57 -3.70 -17.80
CA ASN A 137 -7.13 -3.20 -16.55
C ASN A 137 -6.00 -3.07 -15.53
N ILE A 138 -5.47 -1.86 -15.35
CA ILE A 138 -4.56 -1.55 -14.27
C ILE A 138 -5.42 -1.76 -13.04
N ILE A 139 -5.19 -2.86 -12.33
CA ILE A 139 -5.76 -3.07 -11.01
C ILE A 139 -5.14 -1.96 -10.18
N GLU A 140 -5.88 -0.85 -10.01
CA GLU A 140 -5.54 0.16 -9.03
C GLU A 140 -5.28 -0.58 -7.72
N PRO A 141 -4.16 -0.33 -7.03
CA PRO A 141 -3.90 -0.97 -5.75
C PRO A 141 -5.10 -0.68 -4.88
N SER A 142 -5.92 -1.72 -4.65
CA SER A 142 -7.07 -1.62 -3.78
C SER A 142 -6.53 -1.09 -2.47
N THR A 143 -6.94 0.13 -2.11
CA THR A 143 -6.56 0.73 -0.84
C THR A 143 -6.81 -0.33 0.21
N VAL A 144 -5.74 -0.82 0.83
CA VAL A 144 -5.83 -1.71 1.97
C VAL A 144 -6.59 -0.90 3.02
N GLN A 145 -7.91 -1.06 3.06
CA GLN A 145 -8.69 -0.69 4.21
C GLN A 145 -8.25 -1.68 5.28
N GLU A 146 -7.13 -1.35 5.95
CA GLU A 146 -6.81 -1.97 7.22
C GLU A 146 -8.05 -1.77 8.07
N ASP A 147 -8.69 -2.87 8.41
CA ASP A 147 -9.87 -3.00 9.25
C ASP A 147 -9.61 -2.36 10.63
N VAL A 148 -9.81 -1.03 10.69
CA VAL A 148 -9.70 -0.22 11.91
C VAL A 148 -10.74 -0.69 12.93
N GLU A 149 -11.85 -1.27 12.48
CA GLU A 149 -12.93 -1.76 13.32
C GLU A 149 -12.51 -2.99 14.13
N SER A 150 -11.89 -4.01 13.52
CA SER A 150 -11.45 -5.20 14.27
C SER A 150 -10.32 -4.91 15.25
N ARG A 151 -9.42 -3.94 14.97
CA ARG A 151 -8.44 -3.47 15.97
C ARG A 151 -9.11 -2.76 17.15
N ARG A 152 -10.18 -1.97 16.91
CA ARG A 152 -10.91 -1.26 17.97
C ARG A 152 -11.71 -2.21 18.85
N GLN A 153 -12.30 -3.26 18.27
CA GLN A 153 -13.03 -4.29 19.01
C GLN A 153 -12.10 -5.14 19.90
N ARG A 154 -10.93 -5.55 19.38
CA ARG A 154 -9.92 -6.29 20.17
C ARG A 154 -9.37 -5.48 21.34
N ARG A 155 -9.21 -4.16 21.18
CA ARG A 155 -8.80 -3.27 22.28
C ARG A 155 -9.86 -3.17 23.39
N LYS A 156 -11.15 -3.07 23.04
CA LYS A 156 -12.23 -3.05 24.04
C LYS A 156 -12.31 -4.37 24.81
N LEU A 157 -12.15 -5.51 24.14
CA LEU A 157 -12.20 -6.83 24.77
C LEU A 157 -10.99 -7.06 25.71
N GLY A 158 -9.79 -6.60 25.33
CA GLY A 158 -8.58 -6.67 26.17
C GLY A 158 -8.66 -5.83 27.44
N ILE A 159 -9.27 -4.64 27.38
CA ILE A 159 -9.45 -3.77 28.55
C ILE A 159 -10.46 -4.36 29.54
N ILE A 160 -11.54 -4.97 29.06
CA ILE A 160 -12.58 -5.58 29.92
C ILE A 160 -12.05 -6.85 30.60
N THR A 161 -11.31 -7.68 29.87
CA THR A 161 -10.72 -8.90 30.44
C THR A 161 -9.58 -8.59 31.43
N GLY A 162 -8.75 -7.58 31.15
CA GLY A 162 -7.69 -7.15 32.06
C GLY A 162 -8.21 -6.56 33.38
N SER A 163 -9.30 -5.78 33.34
CA SER A 163 -9.86 -5.16 34.56
C SER A 163 -10.54 -6.16 35.50
N VAL A 164 -11.21 -7.19 34.95
CA VAL A 164 -11.84 -8.24 35.75
C VAL A 164 -10.80 -9.12 36.44
N VAL A 165 -9.70 -9.47 35.76
CA VAL A 165 -8.60 -10.25 36.35
C VAL A 165 -7.87 -9.46 37.44
N LEU A 166 -7.67 -8.15 37.25
CA LEU A 166 -7.03 -7.33 38.28
C LEU A 166 -7.90 -7.14 39.52
N ALA A 167 -9.22 -7.00 39.34
CA ALA A 167 -10.17 -6.86 40.45
C ALA A 167 -10.31 -8.15 41.28
N THR A 168 -10.31 -9.33 40.63
CA THR A 168 -10.32 -10.61 41.34
C THR A 168 -9.00 -10.89 42.06
N LEU A 169 -7.86 -10.51 41.47
CA LEU A 169 -6.56 -10.63 42.13
C LEU A 169 -6.45 -9.70 43.35
N LEU A 170 -6.95 -8.47 43.25
CA LEU A 170 -6.98 -7.52 44.37
C LEU A 170 -7.89 -8.00 45.51
N LEU A 171 -9.07 -8.56 45.20
CA LEU A 171 -9.96 -9.14 46.20
C LEU A 171 -9.35 -10.34 46.92
N LEU A 172 -8.58 -11.17 46.22
CA LEU A 172 -7.86 -12.31 46.82
C LEU A 172 -6.70 -11.86 47.72
N ILE A 173 -6.00 -10.77 47.37
CA ILE A 173 -4.90 -10.23 48.19
C ILE A 173 -5.44 -9.52 49.44
N THR A 174 -6.62 -8.89 49.36
CA THR A 174 -7.25 -8.25 50.53
C THR A 174 -8.11 -9.20 51.38
N GLY A 175 -8.32 -10.44 50.91
CA GLY A 175 -9.29 -11.39 51.46
C GLY A 175 -8.67 -12.65 52.06
N ALA A 176 -7.40 -12.63 52.47
CA ALA A 176 -6.80 -13.68 53.30
C ALA A 176 -5.59 -13.13 54.05
N PHE A 177 -5.84 -12.59 55.24
CA PHE A 177 -5.11 -12.72 56.51
C PHE A 177 -5.49 -11.56 57.44
#